data_AF-A0A9W9A7T7-F1
#
_entry.id   AF-A0A9W9A7T7-F1
#
_cell.length_a   1.000
_cell.length_b   1.000
_cell.length_c   1.000
_cell.angle_alpha   90.00
_cell.angle_beta   90.00
_cell.angle_gamma   90.00
#
_symmetry.space_group_name_H-M   'P 1'
#
loop_
_entity.id
_entity.type
_entity.pdbx_description
1 polymer ?
#
loop_
_entity_poly.entity_id
_entity_poly.type
_entity_poly.pdbx_seq_one_letter_code
_entity_poly.pdbx_strand_id
1 'polypeptide(L)'
;MLKRPLLRQIARCLDDLFNDTSQITGCFIFTGTGLSRDIISEALSSVISKPGFTVDVNETGAFDDATVQLEYLKEFFPPSIWKDREFEQLRRRIFHWLRGRHRFTAEYISVALQNGYQHLDKVLNEYVGQMTNIRPADYDGPETISKKIVWPVRGFAFEELDAEMRERIKMISHEYLFSSKLSTDLGENERRYVEYGLARFT
;
A
#
# COMPACT_ATOMS: atom_id res chain seq x y z
N MET A 1 7.17 -7.06 -21.89
CA MET A 1 8.25 -6.91 -20.88
C MET A 1 7.60 -6.22 -19.68
N LEU A 2 7.29 -6.98 -18.63
CA LEU A 2 6.43 -6.53 -17.53
C LEU A 2 7.18 -5.59 -16.57
N LYS A 3 6.66 -4.38 -16.35
CA LYS A 3 7.23 -3.39 -15.44
C LYS A 3 6.45 -3.36 -14.12
N ARG A 4 7.23 -3.34 -13.04
CA ARG A 4 6.84 -3.58 -11.64
C ARG A 4 6.62 -2.25 -10.94
N PRO A 5 5.75 -2.16 -9.92
CA PRO A 5 5.75 -1.00 -9.03
C PRO A 5 7.13 -0.83 -8.40
N LEU A 6 7.58 0.43 -8.28
CA LEU A 6 8.84 0.78 -7.63
C LEU A 6 8.79 0.33 -6.16
N LEU A 7 9.35 -0.85 -5.92
CA LEU A 7 9.59 -1.36 -4.58
C LEU A 7 10.42 -0.32 -3.83
N ARG A 8 10.10 -0.10 -2.56
CA ARG A 8 10.86 0.77 -1.65
C ARG A 8 12.38 0.55 -1.71
N GLN A 9 12.82 -0.68 -2.02
CA GLN A 9 14.22 -1.00 -2.23
C GLN A 9 14.83 -0.40 -3.50
N ILE A 10 14.05 -0.21 -4.57
CA ILE A 10 14.52 0.46 -5.80
C ILE A 10 14.67 1.96 -5.53
N ALA A 11 13.73 2.59 -4.82
CA ALA A 11 13.88 3.98 -4.40
C ALA A 11 15.13 4.18 -3.54
N ARG A 12 15.40 3.27 -2.59
CA ARG A 12 16.63 3.28 -1.78
C ARG A 12 17.89 3.07 -2.61
N CYS A 13 17.89 2.09 -3.52
CA CYS A 13 19.04 1.80 -4.36
C CYS A 13 19.36 2.97 -5.32
N LEU A 14 18.34 3.67 -5.83
CA LEU A 14 18.53 4.89 -6.62
C LEU A 14 19.09 6.03 -5.76
N ASP A 15 18.54 6.22 -4.55
CA ASP A 15 19.02 7.23 -3.60
C ASP A 15 20.49 7.00 -3.23
N ASP A 16 20.85 5.75 -2.89
CA ASP A 16 22.22 5.35 -2.59
C ASP A 16 23.13 5.58 -3.80
N LEU A 17 22.73 5.12 -5.00
CA LEU A 17 23.57 5.20 -6.21
C LEU A 17 23.88 6.64 -6.64
N PHE A 18 22.91 7.56 -6.52
CA PHE A 18 23.09 8.96 -6.91
C PHE A 18 23.68 9.84 -5.79
N ASN A 19 23.51 9.48 -4.52
CA ASN A 19 24.09 10.23 -3.40
C ASN A 19 25.49 9.72 -2.98
N ASP A 20 25.87 8.47 -3.27
CA ASP A 20 27.25 7.98 -3.04
C ASP A 20 28.23 8.52 -4.10
N THR A 21 27.78 8.69 -5.35
CA THR A 21 28.62 9.25 -6.41
C THR A 21 28.37 10.74 -6.56
N SER A 22 29.30 11.54 -6.03
CA SER A 22 29.28 13.00 -5.94
C SER A 22 29.24 13.79 -7.27
N GLN A 23 28.70 13.24 -8.36
CA GLN A 23 28.67 13.86 -9.68
C GLN A 23 27.26 14.17 -10.22
N ILE A 24 26.18 13.64 -9.64
CA ILE A 24 24.80 13.91 -10.11
C ILE A 24 23.89 14.29 -8.93
N THR A 25 23.64 15.59 -8.77
CA THR A 25 22.61 16.10 -7.84
C THR A 25 21.22 16.07 -8.51
N GLY A 26 20.51 14.95 -8.37
CA GLY A 26 19.10 14.80 -8.76
C GLY A 26 18.20 14.62 -7.54
N CYS A 27 16.96 15.09 -7.61
CA CYS A 27 15.94 14.89 -6.56
C CYS A 27 14.74 14.16 -7.16
N PHE A 28 14.30 13.07 -6.51
CA PHE A 28 13.13 12.31 -6.92
C PHE A 28 11.94 12.68 -6.03
N ILE A 29 10.80 12.99 -6.65
CA ILE A 29 9.54 13.22 -5.95
C ILE A 29 8.60 12.06 -6.28
N PHE A 30 8.37 11.18 -5.31
CA PHE A 30 7.41 10.09 -5.44
C PHE A 30 6.01 10.63 -5.07
N THR A 31 5.18 10.94 -6.06
CA THR A 31 3.81 11.38 -5.80
C THR A 31 2.83 10.24 -6.00
N GLY A 32 1.83 10.14 -5.11
CA GLY A 32 0.62 9.36 -5.37
C GLY A 32 -0.32 10.12 -6.32
N THR A 33 -1.56 9.64 -6.48
CA THR A 33 -2.60 10.25 -7.33
C THR A 33 -3.06 11.67 -6.92
N GLY A 34 -2.37 12.33 -5.99
CA GLY A 34 -2.80 13.60 -5.37
C GLY A 34 -2.08 14.86 -5.84
N LEU A 35 -1.00 14.76 -6.62
CA LEU A 35 -0.29 15.93 -7.16
C LEU A 35 -0.23 15.83 -8.68
N SER A 36 -0.83 16.82 -9.36
CA SER A 36 -0.76 16.90 -10.82
C SER A 36 0.63 17.37 -11.26
N ARG A 37 1.07 16.88 -12.43
CA ARG A 37 2.30 17.34 -13.07
C ARG A 37 2.32 18.85 -13.24
N ASP A 38 1.18 19.44 -13.60
CA ASP A 38 1.11 20.86 -13.91
C ASP A 38 1.58 21.70 -12.71
N ILE A 39 1.18 21.31 -11.50
CA ILE A 39 1.61 21.96 -10.25
C ILE A 39 3.12 21.80 -10.03
N ILE A 40 3.68 20.61 -10.31
CA ILE A 40 5.11 20.33 -10.14
C ILE A 40 5.94 21.07 -11.18
N SER A 41 5.49 21.09 -12.43
CA SER A 41 6.14 21.79 -13.54
C SER A 41 6.09 23.31 -13.35
N GLU A 42 4.96 23.84 -12.88
CA GLU A 42 4.80 25.25 -12.52
C GLU A 42 5.76 25.63 -11.39
N ALA A 43 5.80 24.85 -10.31
CA ALA A 43 6.74 25.05 -9.22
C ALA A 43 8.21 25.00 -9.68
N LEU A 44 8.57 24.07 -10.58
CA LEU A 44 9.94 23.96 -11.11
C LEU A 44 10.29 25.09 -12.08
N SER A 45 9.34 25.58 -12.87
CA SER A 45 9.53 26.71 -13.78
C SER A 45 9.82 28.04 -13.08
N SER A 46 9.44 28.16 -11.80
CA SER A 46 9.73 29.32 -10.96
C SER A 46 11.19 29.39 -10.48
N VAL A 47 11.97 28.30 -10.65
CA VAL A 47 13.36 28.23 -10.22
C VAL A 47 14.30 28.60 -11.36
N ILE A 48 14.88 29.80 -11.31
CA ILE A 48 15.85 30.29 -12.28
C ILE A 48 17.12 29.42 -12.22
N SER A 49 17.58 28.94 -13.39
CA SER A 49 18.86 28.25 -13.64
C SER A 49 18.98 26.73 -13.39
N LYS A 50 17.89 25.94 -13.37
CA LYS A 50 17.99 24.48 -13.52
C LYS A 50 17.39 24.02 -14.85
N PRO A 51 18.15 23.38 -15.77
CA PRO A 51 17.56 22.69 -16.91
C PRO A 51 16.84 21.43 -16.39
N GLY A 52 15.64 21.61 -15.84
CA GLY A 52 14.84 20.54 -15.28
C GLY A 52 13.97 19.90 -16.34
N PHE A 53 14.42 18.79 -16.93
CA PHE A 53 13.52 17.93 -17.70
C PHE A 53 12.76 17.03 -16.74
N THR A 54 11.46 17.27 -16.57
CA THR A 54 10.56 16.39 -15.81
C THR A 54 10.02 15.29 -16.70
N VAL A 55 10.23 14.03 -16.30
CA VAL A 55 9.66 12.86 -16.95
C VAL A 55 8.52 12.32 -16.09
N ASP A 56 7.34 12.19 -16.69
CA ASP A 56 6.22 11.49 -16.04
C ASP A 56 6.36 9.98 -16.19
N VAL A 57 6.16 9.28 -15.08
CA VAL A 57 6.02 7.82 -15.06
C VAL A 57 4.86 7.46 -14.14
N ASN A 58 3.71 7.16 -14.73
CA ASN A 58 2.50 6.74 -13.99
C ASN A 58 2.28 5.24 -14.22
N GLU A 59 2.54 4.43 -13.20
CA GLU A 59 2.28 2.97 -13.21
C GLU A 59 1.59 2.52 -11.90
N THR A 60 0.45 3.13 -11.57
CA THR A 60 -0.48 2.52 -10.60
C THR A 60 -1.35 1.52 -11.34
N GLY A 61 -0.81 0.34 -11.65
CA GLY A 61 -1.59 -0.74 -12.26
C GLY A 61 -2.81 -1.10 -11.41
N ALA A 62 -3.92 -1.42 -12.07
CA ALA A 62 -5.17 -1.85 -11.45
C ALA A 62 -5.53 -3.26 -11.93
N PHE A 63 -6.01 -4.09 -11.02
CA PHE A 63 -6.68 -5.37 -11.28
C PHE A 63 -8.10 -5.14 -11.78
N ASP A 64 -8.22 -4.44 -12.91
CA ASP A 64 -9.48 -4.26 -13.62
C ASP A 64 -9.79 -5.45 -14.53
N ASP A 65 -8.77 -6.25 -14.86
CA ASP A 65 -8.87 -7.51 -15.59
C ASP A 65 -8.67 -8.70 -14.66
N ALA A 66 -9.66 -9.61 -14.65
CA ALA A 66 -9.65 -10.84 -13.86
C ALA A 66 -8.47 -11.76 -14.23
N THR A 67 -8.04 -11.74 -15.49
CA THR A 67 -6.90 -12.52 -15.98
C THR A 67 -5.60 -12.03 -15.39
N VAL A 68 -5.43 -10.70 -15.27
CA VAL A 68 -4.22 -10.10 -14.68
C VAL A 68 -4.16 -10.38 -13.18
N GLN A 69 -5.29 -10.24 -12.48
CA GLN A 69 -5.37 -10.59 -11.05
C GLN A 69 -5.12 -12.09 -10.82
N LEU A 70 -5.58 -12.93 -11.74
CA LEU A 70 -5.37 -14.37 -11.72
C LEU A 70 -3.89 -14.74 -11.87
N GLU A 71 -3.20 -14.17 -12.85
CA GLU A 71 -1.75 -14.43 -13.02
C GLU A 71 -0.98 -14.02 -11.76
N TYR A 72 -1.36 -12.91 -11.14
CA TYR A 72 -0.78 -12.49 -9.87
C TYR A 72 -1.04 -13.49 -8.73
N LEU A 73 -2.26 -14.00 -8.59
CA LEU A 73 -2.59 -15.03 -7.58
C LEU A 73 -1.78 -16.32 -7.78
N LYS A 74 -1.52 -16.72 -9.03
CA LYS A 74 -0.74 -17.94 -9.37
C LYS A 74 0.70 -17.90 -8.86
N GLU A 75 1.28 -16.72 -8.70
CA GLU A 75 2.62 -16.56 -8.14
C GLU A 75 2.69 -16.99 -6.66
N PHE A 76 1.56 -16.95 -5.94
CA PHE A 76 1.53 -17.18 -4.50
C PHE A 76 0.73 -18.41 -4.08
N PHE A 77 -0.29 -18.83 -4.83
CA PHE A 77 -1.11 -19.98 -4.46
C PHE A 77 -0.52 -21.28 -5.03
N PRO A 78 -0.35 -22.33 -4.20
CA PRO A 78 0.24 -23.57 -4.66
C PRO A 78 -0.59 -24.23 -5.79
N PRO A 79 0.06 -24.86 -6.79
CA PRO A 79 -0.60 -25.49 -7.95
C PRO A 79 -1.74 -26.47 -7.61
N SER A 80 -1.72 -27.06 -6.41
CA SER A 80 -2.72 -28.01 -5.93
C SER A 80 -4.11 -27.40 -5.76
N ILE A 81 -4.20 -26.14 -5.30
CA ILE A 81 -5.48 -25.50 -4.97
C ILE A 81 -6.25 -25.13 -6.25
N TRP A 82 -5.54 -24.86 -7.34
CA TRP A 82 -6.12 -24.49 -8.64
C TRP A 82 -6.94 -25.59 -9.31
N LYS A 83 -6.80 -26.84 -8.86
CA LYS A 83 -7.55 -27.99 -9.38
C LYS A 83 -8.90 -28.17 -8.67
N ASP A 84 -9.10 -27.46 -7.56
CA ASP A 84 -10.32 -27.56 -6.77
C ASP A 84 -11.46 -26.74 -7.41
N ARG A 85 -12.66 -27.33 -7.45
CA ARG A 85 -13.85 -26.64 -7.94
C ARG A 85 -14.29 -25.51 -7.00
N GLU A 86 -14.06 -25.66 -5.70
CA GLU A 86 -14.38 -24.62 -4.71
C GLU A 86 -13.55 -23.35 -4.96
N PHE A 87 -12.30 -23.54 -5.38
CA PHE A 87 -11.39 -22.43 -5.67
C PHE A 87 -11.81 -21.60 -6.90
N GLU A 88 -12.50 -22.19 -7.86
CA GLU A 88 -13.03 -21.46 -9.02
C GLU A 88 -14.10 -20.43 -8.59
N GLN A 89 -14.94 -20.78 -7.61
CA GLN A 89 -15.90 -19.84 -7.04
C GLN A 89 -15.18 -18.74 -6.28
N LEU A 90 -14.22 -19.09 -5.43
CA LEU A 90 -13.40 -18.13 -4.69
C LEU A 90 -12.70 -17.13 -5.63
N ARG A 91 -12.14 -17.59 -6.75
CA ARG A 91 -11.48 -16.71 -7.73
C ARG A 91 -12.41 -15.60 -8.22
N ARG A 92 -13.66 -15.93 -8.53
CA ARG A 92 -14.66 -14.95 -8.96
C ARG A 92 -14.98 -13.95 -7.86
N ARG A 93 -15.01 -14.42 -6.61
CA ARG A 93 -15.24 -13.57 -5.44
C ARG A 93 -14.06 -12.64 -5.16
N ILE A 94 -12.83 -13.15 -5.25
CA ILE A 94 -11.61 -12.34 -5.14
C ILE A 94 -11.63 -11.22 -6.18
N PHE A 95 -11.99 -11.52 -7.43
CA PHE A 95 -12.12 -10.49 -8.44
C PHE A 95 -13.26 -9.52 -8.13
N HIS A 96 -14.44 -10.01 -7.77
CA HIS A 96 -15.57 -9.14 -7.47
C HIS A 96 -15.28 -8.13 -6.35
N TRP A 97 -14.71 -8.60 -5.23
CA TRP A 97 -14.47 -7.79 -4.04
C TRP A 97 -13.15 -7.03 -4.08
N LEU A 98 -12.10 -7.58 -4.69
CA LEU A 98 -10.74 -7.04 -4.64
C LEU A 98 -10.25 -6.48 -5.99
N ARG A 99 -11.12 -6.36 -7.00
CA ARG A 99 -10.79 -5.67 -8.26
C ARG A 99 -10.34 -4.23 -8.02
N GLY A 100 -9.55 -3.72 -8.95
CA GLY A 100 -8.99 -2.38 -8.89
C GLY A 100 -7.64 -2.38 -8.16
N ARG A 101 -7.56 -1.85 -6.93
CA ARG A 101 -6.24 -1.63 -6.32
C ARG A 101 -5.55 -2.93 -5.92
N HIS A 102 -4.38 -3.16 -6.51
CA HIS A 102 -3.51 -4.31 -6.26
C HIS A 102 -3.24 -4.59 -4.76
N ARG A 103 -3.15 -3.53 -3.94
CA ARG A 103 -2.93 -3.64 -2.50
C ARG A 103 -3.95 -4.56 -1.83
N PHE A 104 -5.23 -4.50 -2.22
CA PHE A 104 -6.27 -5.30 -1.56
C PHE A 104 -6.09 -6.80 -1.83
N THR A 105 -5.76 -7.16 -3.07
CA THR A 105 -5.44 -8.55 -3.42
C THR A 105 -4.17 -9.00 -2.70
N ALA A 106 -3.11 -8.19 -2.67
CA ALA A 106 -1.86 -8.53 -1.99
C ALA A 106 -2.04 -8.70 -0.46
N GLU A 107 -2.86 -7.87 0.17
CA GLU A 107 -3.21 -7.99 1.59
C GLU A 107 -3.99 -9.28 1.85
N TYR A 108 -4.99 -9.58 1.03
CA TYR A 108 -5.72 -10.84 1.11
C TYR A 108 -4.80 -12.06 0.96
N ILE A 109 -3.88 -12.05 -0.03
CA ILE A 109 -2.87 -13.11 -0.21
C ILE A 109 -2.02 -13.27 1.06
N SER A 110 -1.59 -12.17 1.66
CA SER A 110 -0.78 -12.18 2.88
C SER A 110 -1.53 -12.87 4.03
N VAL A 111 -2.83 -12.59 4.17
CA VAL A 111 -3.69 -13.24 5.16
C VAL A 111 -3.90 -14.72 4.83
N ALA A 112 -4.13 -15.06 3.57
CA ALA A 112 -4.26 -16.44 3.11
C ALA A 112 -3.00 -17.27 3.41
N LEU A 113 -1.81 -16.69 3.19
CA LEU A 113 -0.51 -17.28 3.52
C LEU A 113 -0.37 -17.53 5.02
N GLN A 114 -0.68 -16.54 5.85
CA GLN A 114 -0.62 -16.66 7.31
C GLN A 114 -1.59 -17.74 7.84
N ASN A 115 -2.74 -17.90 7.18
CA ASN A 115 -3.71 -18.94 7.53
C ASN A 115 -3.41 -20.31 6.86
N GLY A 116 -2.29 -20.46 6.16
CA GLY A 116 -1.89 -21.70 5.50
C GLY A 116 -2.87 -22.17 4.42
N TYR A 117 -3.52 -21.23 3.72
CA TYR A 117 -4.56 -21.45 2.70
C TYR A 117 -5.79 -22.21 3.20
N GLN A 118 -6.05 -22.19 4.51
CA GLN A 118 -7.26 -22.78 5.07
C GLN A 118 -8.44 -21.81 4.97
N HIS A 119 -9.63 -22.33 4.66
CA HIS A 119 -10.90 -21.59 4.67
C HIS A 119 -10.86 -20.23 3.93
N LEU A 120 -10.26 -20.20 2.74
CA LEU A 120 -10.01 -19.00 1.95
C LEU A 120 -11.25 -18.11 1.72
N ASP A 121 -12.41 -18.71 1.44
CA ASP A 121 -13.67 -17.98 1.30
C ASP A 121 -14.10 -17.23 2.56
N LYS A 122 -13.81 -17.78 3.74
CA LYS A 122 -14.09 -17.13 5.02
C LYS A 122 -13.09 -16.02 5.30
N VAL A 123 -11.81 -16.25 4.98
CA VAL A 123 -10.77 -15.23 5.05
C VAL A 123 -11.17 -14.02 4.20
N LEU A 124 -11.74 -14.25 3.01
CA LEU A 124 -12.23 -13.19 2.14
C LEU A 124 -13.42 -12.44 2.77
N ASN A 125 -14.38 -13.17 3.36
CA ASN A 125 -15.52 -12.55 4.06
C ASN A 125 -15.07 -11.61 5.17
N GLU A 126 -14.19 -12.10 6.04
CA GLU A 126 -13.67 -11.32 7.16
C GLU A 126 -12.83 -10.15 6.67
N TYR A 127 -12.00 -10.33 5.63
CA TYR A 127 -11.22 -9.25 5.04
C TYR A 127 -12.14 -8.14 4.50
N VAL A 128 -13.18 -8.49 3.74
CA VAL A 128 -14.15 -7.51 3.24
C VAL A 128 -14.92 -6.87 4.39
N GLY A 129 -15.32 -7.64 5.40
CA GLY A 129 -15.97 -7.14 6.60
C GLY A 129 -15.13 -6.11 7.35
N GLN A 130 -13.84 -6.36 7.54
CA GLN A 130 -12.90 -5.43 8.19
C GLN A 130 -12.71 -4.14 7.38
N MET A 131 -12.70 -4.25 6.05
CA MET A 131 -12.45 -3.12 5.15
C MET A 131 -13.69 -2.25 4.90
N THR A 132 -14.88 -2.85 4.90
CA THR A 132 -16.13 -2.19 4.48
C THR A 132 -17.19 -2.08 5.57
N ASN A 133 -16.99 -2.75 6.71
CA ASN A 133 -18.02 -2.99 7.74
C ASN A 133 -19.30 -3.68 7.20
N ILE A 134 -19.22 -4.35 6.05
CA ILE A 134 -20.32 -5.11 5.43
C ILE A 134 -19.95 -6.59 5.43
N ARG A 135 -20.87 -7.44 5.91
CA ARG A 135 -20.73 -8.91 5.79
C ARG A 135 -21.15 -9.35 4.38
N PRO A 136 -20.25 -9.95 3.57
CA PRO A 136 -20.63 -10.46 2.26
C PRO A 136 -21.68 -11.56 2.37
N ALA A 137 -22.73 -11.48 1.55
CA ALA A 137 -23.83 -12.46 1.50
C ALA A 137 -23.64 -13.53 0.40
N ASP A 138 -22.55 -13.45 -0.35
CA ASP A 138 -22.26 -14.29 -1.52
C ASP A 138 -21.69 -15.67 -1.18
N TYR A 139 -21.39 -15.94 0.11
CA TYR A 139 -20.94 -17.23 0.60
C TYR A 139 -21.31 -17.45 2.08
N ASP A 140 -22.00 -18.55 2.36
CA ASP A 140 -22.49 -18.94 3.70
C ASP A 140 -22.09 -20.40 4.05
N GLY A 141 -20.82 -20.74 3.82
CA GLY A 141 -20.26 -22.07 4.14
C GLY A 141 -20.07 -22.31 5.65
N PRO A 142 -19.82 -23.57 6.08
CA PRO A 142 -19.86 -23.98 7.48
C PRO A 142 -18.83 -23.22 8.34
N GLU A 143 -19.26 -22.55 9.41
CA GLU A 143 -18.44 -21.66 10.25
C GLU A 143 -17.30 -22.38 10.97
N THR A 144 -16.06 -21.92 10.79
CA THR A 144 -14.85 -22.32 11.55
C THR A 144 -13.65 -21.60 10.94
N ILE A 145 -13.28 -20.45 11.50
CA ILE A 145 -11.93 -19.91 11.33
C ILE A 145 -11.21 -20.26 12.63
N SER A 146 -10.44 -21.34 12.62
CA SER A 146 -9.85 -21.93 13.83
C SER A 146 -8.73 -21.08 14.44
N LYS A 147 -8.10 -20.20 13.63
CA LYS A 147 -6.94 -19.40 14.04
C LYS A 147 -7.26 -17.93 14.09
N LYS A 148 -6.79 -17.26 15.14
CA LYS A 148 -6.79 -15.80 15.26
C LYS A 148 -5.89 -15.23 14.15
N ILE A 149 -6.51 -14.82 13.06
CA ILE A 149 -5.84 -14.16 11.95
C ILE A 149 -5.34 -12.79 12.43
N VAL A 150 -4.05 -12.51 12.22
CA VAL A 150 -3.50 -11.18 12.47
C VAL A 150 -3.78 -10.35 11.22
N TRP A 151 -4.82 -9.53 11.29
CA TRP A 151 -5.16 -8.63 10.21
C TRP A 151 -4.04 -7.60 10.02
N PRO A 152 -3.68 -7.24 8.78
CA PRO A 152 -2.80 -6.11 8.55
C PRO A 152 -3.39 -4.90 9.26
N VAL A 153 -2.61 -4.31 10.17
CA VAL A 153 -3.01 -3.12 10.93
C VAL A 153 -3.47 -2.08 9.91
N ARG A 154 -4.65 -1.48 10.12
CA ARG A 154 -5.09 -0.30 9.34
C ARG A 154 -3.88 0.61 9.26
N GLY A 155 -3.36 0.85 8.05
CA GLY A 155 -2.05 1.47 7.87
C GLY A 155 -1.90 2.81 8.58
N PHE A 156 -3.03 3.42 8.96
CA PHE A 156 -3.09 4.55 9.87
C PHE A 156 -4.31 4.42 10.79
N ALA A 157 -4.09 4.23 12.09
CA ALA A 157 -5.16 4.29 13.10
C ALA A 157 -5.45 5.75 13.50
N PHE A 158 -5.80 6.60 12.52
CA PHE A 158 -6.05 8.03 12.76
C PHE A 158 -7.15 8.29 13.81
N GLU A 159 -8.11 7.37 13.90
CA GLU A 159 -9.22 7.41 14.84
C GLU A 159 -8.75 7.29 16.29
N GLU A 160 -7.67 6.53 16.52
CA GLU A 160 -7.07 6.27 17.85
C GLU A 160 -6.12 7.39 18.31
N LEU A 161 -5.88 8.40 17.48
CA LEU A 161 -5.05 9.54 17.84
C LEU A 161 -5.81 10.50 18.75
N ASP A 162 -5.18 10.89 19.86
CA ASP A 162 -5.64 11.99 20.70
C ASP A 162 -5.48 13.35 20.00
N ALA A 163 -6.06 14.39 20.59
CA ALA A 163 -6.07 15.74 20.01
C ALA A 163 -4.65 16.33 19.86
N GLU A 164 -3.76 16.03 20.80
CA GLU A 164 -2.38 16.50 20.78
C GLU A 164 -1.59 15.82 19.65
N MET A 165 -1.75 14.51 19.51
CA MET A 165 -1.08 13.73 18.49
C MET A 165 -1.51 14.14 17.08
N ARG A 166 -2.80 14.45 16.89
CA ARG A 166 -3.35 14.97 15.63
C ARG A 166 -2.78 16.35 15.29
N GLU A 167 -2.72 17.26 16.25
CA GLU A 167 -2.18 18.59 16.02
C GLU A 167 -0.67 18.52 15.70
N ARG A 168 0.06 17.62 16.36
CA ARG A 168 1.48 17.40 16.07
C ARG A 168 1.70 16.82 14.67
N ILE A 169 0.92 15.82 14.24
CA ILE A 169 0.99 15.30 12.86
C ILE A 169 0.65 16.39 11.86
N LYS A 170 -0.36 17.23 12.15
CA LYS A 170 -0.73 18.36 11.30
C LYS A 170 0.42 19.37 11.19
N MET A 171 1.08 19.71 12.30
CA MET A 171 2.25 20.59 12.28
C MET A 171 3.42 20.00 11.50
N ILE A 172 3.77 18.73 11.75
CA ILE A 172 4.85 18.03 11.02
C ILE A 172 4.52 17.95 9.53
N SER A 173 3.27 17.61 9.18
CA SER A 173 2.83 17.55 7.78
C SER A 173 2.89 18.92 7.12
N HIS A 174 2.45 19.97 7.82
CA HIS A 174 2.52 21.35 7.35
C HIS A 174 3.98 21.78 7.15
N GLU A 175 4.83 21.60 8.16
CA GLU A 175 6.25 21.92 8.08
C GLU A 175 6.94 21.17 6.95
N TYR A 176 6.66 19.87 6.80
CA TYR A 176 7.18 19.07 5.69
C TYR A 176 6.72 19.58 4.32
N LEU A 177 5.43 19.92 4.17
CA LEU A 177 4.90 20.44 2.90
C LEU A 177 5.56 21.76 2.48
N PHE A 178 5.85 22.65 3.44
CA PHE A 178 6.39 23.98 3.14
C PHE A 178 7.92 24.06 3.17
N SER A 179 8.59 23.20 3.93
CA SER A 179 10.04 23.26 4.13
C SER A 179 10.79 22.05 3.58
N SER A 180 10.08 20.98 3.20
CA SER A 180 10.65 19.66 2.85
C SER A 180 11.57 19.08 3.93
N LYS A 181 11.49 19.59 5.17
CA LYS A 181 12.21 19.07 6.32
C LYS A 181 11.24 18.25 7.16
N LEU A 182 11.62 17.01 7.43
CA LEU A 182 10.90 16.16 8.36
C LEU A 182 11.45 16.45 9.76
N SER A 183 10.63 17.02 10.64
CA SER A 183 10.98 17.10 12.05
C SER A 183 11.10 15.68 12.61
N THR A 184 12.26 15.33 13.18
CA THR A 184 12.51 14.03 13.81
C THR A 184 11.89 13.92 15.20
N ASP A 185 11.36 15.02 15.74
CA ASP A 185 10.83 15.06 17.09
C ASP A 185 9.32 14.75 17.08
N LEU A 186 8.99 13.50 17.41
CA LEU A 186 7.63 13.04 17.65
C LEU A 186 7.20 13.20 19.13
N GLY A 187 8.03 13.85 19.96
CA GLY A 187 7.79 14.01 21.39
C GLY A 187 7.83 12.70 22.18
N GLU A 188 7.34 12.74 23.43
CA GLU A 188 7.34 11.58 24.34
C GLU A 188 6.43 10.42 23.87
N ASN A 189 5.53 10.68 22.92
CA ASN A 189 4.55 9.73 22.39
C ASN A 189 5.03 8.96 21.15
N GLU A 190 6.31 9.03 20.79
CA GLU A 190 6.89 8.39 19.60
C GLU A 190 6.48 6.91 19.43
N ARG A 191 6.49 6.16 20.52
CA ARG A 191 6.09 4.75 20.54
C ARG A 191 4.63 4.54 20.08
N ARG A 192 3.72 5.43 20.46
CA ARG A 192 2.30 5.35 20.08
C ARG A 192 2.12 5.72 18.61
N TYR A 193 2.89 6.68 18.09
CA TYR A 193 2.91 6.96 16.65
C TYR A 193 3.38 5.76 15.84
N VAL A 194 4.37 5.01 16.33
CA VAL A 194 4.82 3.76 15.68
C VAL A 194 3.73 2.69 15.75
N GLU A 195 3.10 2.50 16.91
CA GLU A 195 2.00 1.53 17.11
C GLU A 195 0.79 1.83 16.20
N TYR A 196 0.49 3.12 15.96
CA TYR A 196 -0.61 3.55 15.09
C TYR A 196 -0.23 3.67 13.60
N GLY A 197 1.00 3.31 13.23
CA GLY A 197 1.47 3.29 11.83
C GLY A 197 1.87 4.64 11.25
N LEU A 198 2.02 5.68 12.09
CA LEU A 198 2.33 7.06 11.70
C LEU A 198 3.82 7.40 11.80
N ALA A 199 4.61 6.56 12.48
CA ALA A 199 6.05 6.69 12.61
C ALA A 199 6.75 5.33 12.48
N ARG A 200 8.09 5.36 12.38
CA ARG A 200 8.95 4.17 12.38
C ARG A 200 10.19 4.47 13.21
N PHE A 201 10.68 3.49 13.96
CA PHE A 201 11.99 3.60 14.58
C PHE A 201 13.05 3.79 13.48
N THR A 202 13.85 4.84 13.61
CA THR A 202 15.03 5.09 12.77
C THR A 202 16.21 4.24 13.19
#